data_AF-A0A7J7FGG5-F1
#
_entry.id   AF-A0A7J7FGG5-F1
#
_cell.length_a   1.000
_cell.length_b   1.000
_cell.length_c   1.000
_cell.angle_alpha   90.00
_cell.angle_beta   90.00
_cell.angle_gamma   90.00
#
_symmetry.space_group_name_H-M   'P 1'
#
loop_
_entity.id
_entity.type
_entity.pdbx_description
1 polymer ?
#
loop_
_entity_poly.entity_id
_entity_poly.type
_entity_poly.pdbx_seq_one_letter_code
_entity_poly.pdbx_strand_id
1 'polypeptide(L)'
;MERVKNMIYVFYFDVWLQTFNERKKTHYRKRGSLEPIEILNFIAHSYHLLNLLENSFGNQPNPCLRANVIASAFAQIPHKVVCRFDGKKPDTLGPNTRLYKWIRQNDLLGHPKSKAFITHGGANGIYEVIYHRIPMMGIYLFVHQPDNIAHRKTKGAAVRLDFNTMSSTDLLNTLKTVINDPSRI
;
A
#
# COMPACT_ATOMS: atom_id res chain seq x y z
N MET A 1 7.59 16.89 -28.83
CA MET A 1 6.64 17.72 -28.04
C MET A 1 6.10 16.96 -26.82
N GLU A 2 5.63 15.71 -26.95
CA GLU A 2 5.16 14.86 -25.82
C GLU A 2 6.17 14.70 -24.67
N ARG A 3 7.44 14.42 -24.97
CA ARG A 3 8.49 14.17 -23.96
C ARG A 3 8.76 15.37 -23.05
N VAL A 4 8.70 16.58 -23.59
CA VAL A 4 8.94 17.82 -22.82
C VAL A 4 7.74 18.13 -21.92
N LYS A 5 6.51 17.91 -22.42
CA LYS A 5 5.30 18.01 -21.59
C LYS A 5 5.35 17.02 -20.43
N ASN A 6 5.67 15.75 -20.69
CA ASN A 6 5.79 14.73 -19.65
C ASN A 6 6.87 15.06 -18.62
N MET A 7 8.00 15.63 -19.04
CA MET A 7 9.08 16.04 -18.14
C MET A 7 8.64 17.19 -17.21
N ILE A 8 7.88 18.15 -17.74
CA ILE A 8 7.30 19.24 -16.94
C ILE A 8 6.30 18.67 -15.92
N TYR A 9 5.42 17.75 -16.32
CA TYR A 9 4.49 17.11 -15.39
C TYR A 9 5.20 16.31 -14.29
N VAL A 10 6.32 15.64 -14.60
CA VAL A 10 7.15 14.93 -13.60
C VAL A 10 7.76 15.92 -12.60
N PHE A 11 8.33 17.04 -13.07
CA PHE A 11 8.88 18.06 -12.18
C PHE A 11 7.80 18.70 -11.28
N TYR A 12 6.62 19.03 -11.83
CA TYR A 12 5.51 19.54 -11.02
C TYR A 12 5.00 18.51 -10.02
N PHE A 13 4.95 17.24 -10.42
CA PHE A 13 4.58 16.15 -9.54
C PHE A 13 5.58 15.99 -8.39
N ASP A 14 6.89 16.02 -8.68
CA ASP A 14 7.94 15.87 -7.67
C ASP A 14 7.93 17.02 -6.66
N VAL A 15 7.81 18.26 -7.12
CA VAL A 15 7.74 19.46 -6.25
C VAL A 15 6.48 19.42 -5.39
N TRP A 16 5.33 19.09 -5.97
CA TRP A 16 4.06 18.99 -5.26
C TRP A 16 4.04 17.82 -4.26
N LEU A 17 4.61 16.66 -4.64
CA LEU A 17 4.71 15.48 -3.79
C LEU A 17 5.58 15.75 -2.56
N GLN A 18 6.73 16.42 -2.75
CA GLN A 18 7.59 16.84 -1.65
C GLN A 18 6.87 17.80 -0.69
N THR A 19 6.18 18.82 -1.21
CA THR A 19 5.46 19.78 -0.35
C THR A 19 4.30 19.14 0.39
N PHE A 20 3.57 18.23 -0.25
CA PHE A 20 2.46 17.50 0.39
C PHE A 20 2.96 16.56 1.49
N ASN A 21 4.06 15.83 1.24
CA ASN A 21 4.66 14.94 2.23
C ASN A 21 5.20 15.71 3.45
N GLU A 22 5.83 16.86 3.27
CA GLU A 22 6.32 17.67 4.40
C GLU A 22 5.18 18.25 5.25
N ARG A 23 4.04 18.63 4.64
CA ARG A 23 2.84 19.05 5.40
C ARG A 23 2.21 17.91 6.20
N LYS A 24 2.12 16.70 5.64
CA LYS A 24 1.65 15.52 6.40
C LYS A 24 2.65 15.15 7.50
N LYS A 25 3.95 15.08 7.21
CA LYS A 25 5.01 14.75 8.16
C LYS A 25 4.99 15.68 9.37
N THR A 26 4.85 16.99 9.17
CA THR A 26 4.73 17.96 10.27
C THR A 26 3.44 17.78 11.09
N HIS A 27 2.32 17.44 10.44
CA HIS A 27 1.05 17.17 11.12
C HIS A 27 1.09 15.89 11.97
N TYR A 28 1.64 14.79 11.44
CA TYR A 28 1.69 13.50 12.14
C TYR A 28 2.81 13.42 13.19
N ARG A 29 3.94 14.11 12.97
CA ARG A 29 4.98 14.29 14.02
C ARG A 29 4.42 14.96 15.28
N LYS A 30 3.47 15.88 15.12
CA LYS A 30 2.77 16.53 16.24
C LYS A 30 1.74 15.63 16.95
N ARG A 31 1.35 14.49 16.37
CA ARG A 31 0.31 13.56 16.87
C ARG A 31 0.85 12.22 17.40
N GLY A 32 2.17 12.06 17.53
CA GLY A 32 2.77 10.86 18.15
C GLY A 32 2.72 9.59 17.29
N SER A 33 2.89 9.71 15.96
CA SER A 33 3.15 8.53 15.11
C SER A 33 4.53 7.94 15.43
N LEU A 34 4.62 6.62 15.64
CA LEU A 34 5.84 5.88 15.97
C LEU A 34 7.03 6.29 15.10
N GLU A 35 8.20 6.44 15.73
CA GLU A 35 9.41 6.94 15.11
C GLU A 35 9.98 5.95 14.07
N PRO A 36 10.67 6.43 13.02
CA PRO A 36 11.22 5.63 11.93
C PRO A 36 12.03 4.41 12.37
N ILE A 37 12.68 4.49 13.54
CA ILE A 37 13.55 3.45 14.09
C ILE A 37 12.77 2.17 14.42
N GLU A 38 11.55 2.25 14.94
CA GLU A 38 10.77 1.05 15.27
C GLU A 38 10.34 0.28 14.02
N ILE A 39 9.92 1.02 12.99
CA ILE A 39 9.58 0.45 11.70
C ILE A 39 10.81 -0.23 11.09
N LEU A 40 11.96 0.46 11.11
CA LEU A 40 13.23 -0.07 10.63
C LEU A 40 13.63 -1.36 11.37
N ASN A 41 13.53 -1.39 12.70
CA ASN A 41 13.82 -2.60 13.49
C ASN A 41 12.90 -3.77 13.13
N PHE A 42 11.62 -3.49 12.88
CA PHE A 42 10.65 -4.50 12.50
C PHE A 42 10.93 -5.10 11.11
N ILE A 43 11.36 -4.28 10.15
CA ILE A 43 11.67 -4.71 8.77
C ILE A 43 13.13 -5.11 8.56
N ALA A 44 14.02 -4.87 9.53
CA ALA A 44 15.47 -5.05 9.40
C ALA A 44 15.86 -6.47 8.97
N HIS A 45 15.12 -7.49 9.40
CA HIS A 45 15.51 -8.89 9.22
C HIS A 45 14.63 -9.66 8.23
N SER A 46 13.73 -9.00 7.50
CA SER A 46 12.79 -9.72 6.62
C SER A 46 12.34 -8.90 5.42
N TYR A 47 12.00 -9.59 4.34
CA TYR A 47 11.25 -9.00 3.25
C TYR A 47 9.90 -8.53 3.76
N HIS A 48 9.48 -7.34 3.31
CA HIS A 48 8.27 -6.73 3.81
C HIS A 48 7.32 -6.32 2.69
N LEU A 49 6.04 -6.35 3.04
CA LEU A 49 4.95 -5.86 2.24
C LEU A 49 4.45 -4.57 2.88
N LEU A 50 4.20 -3.60 2.02
CA LEU A 50 3.58 -2.36 2.42
C LEU A 50 2.10 -2.41 2.04
N ASN A 51 1.24 -2.35 3.05
CA ASN A 51 -0.19 -2.21 2.84
C ASN A 51 -0.67 -0.82 3.21
N LEU A 52 -1.31 -0.15 2.26
CA LEU A 52 -1.95 1.14 2.45
C LEU A 52 -3.42 1.07 2.08
N LEU A 53 -4.20 0.56 3.03
CA LEU A 53 -5.62 0.84 3.11
C LEU A 53 -5.79 2.15 3.87
N GLU A 54 -5.34 3.24 3.23
CA GLU A 54 -5.48 4.60 3.75
C GLU A 54 -6.97 4.94 3.93
N ASN A 55 -7.38 5.34 5.15
CA ASN A 55 -8.59 6.10 5.57
C ASN A 55 -9.94 5.91 4.86
N SER A 56 -10.07 4.92 3.99
CA SER A 56 -11.22 4.70 3.12
C SER A 56 -12.25 3.79 3.78
N PHE A 57 -11.90 3.22 4.93
CA PHE A 57 -12.82 2.54 5.84
C PHE A 57 -13.76 3.52 6.55
N GLY A 58 -13.43 4.81 6.61
CA GLY A 58 -14.12 5.81 7.45
C GLY A 58 -15.61 5.99 7.15
N ASN A 59 -16.06 5.62 5.94
CA ASN A 59 -17.46 5.75 5.52
C ASN A 59 -18.07 4.42 5.01
N GLN A 60 -17.45 3.26 5.24
CA GLN A 60 -17.96 1.96 4.79
C GLN A 60 -18.75 1.27 5.92
N PRO A 61 -19.89 0.61 5.63
CA PRO A 61 -20.57 -0.22 6.62
C PRO A 61 -19.70 -1.45 6.95
N ASN A 62 -19.40 -1.67 8.23
CA ASN A 62 -18.59 -2.78 8.77
C ASN A 62 -17.08 -2.79 8.40
N PRO A 63 -16.30 -1.75 8.75
CA PRO A 63 -14.86 -1.72 8.52
C PRO A 63 -14.11 -2.82 9.31
N CYS A 64 -14.65 -3.26 10.45
CA CYS A 64 -14.06 -4.30 11.31
C CYS A 64 -14.07 -5.70 10.65
N LEU A 65 -15.16 -6.08 9.97
CA LEU A 65 -15.30 -7.42 9.38
C LEU A 65 -14.27 -7.65 8.26
N ARG A 66 -14.10 -6.65 7.39
CA ARG A 66 -13.13 -6.71 6.29
C ARG A 66 -11.69 -6.59 6.78
N ALA A 67 -11.45 -5.82 7.84
CA ALA A 67 -10.13 -5.76 8.46
C ALA A 67 -9.69 -7.15 8.99
N ASN A 68 -10.61 -7.94 9.55
CA ASN A 68 -10.31 -9.33 9.97
C ASN A 68 -10.00 -10.25 8.77
N VAL A 69 -10.70 -10.12 7.64
CA VAL A 69 -10.42 -10.90 6.42
C VAL A 69 -9.00 -10.64 5.92
N ILE A 70 -8.62 -9.37 5.88
CA ILE A 70 -7.31 -8.91 5.40
C ILE A 70 -6.20 -9.32 6.38
N ALA A 71 -6.42 -9.10 7.68
CA ALA A 71 -5.48 -9.50 8.73
C ALA A 71 -5.23 -11.01 8.74
N SER A 72 -6.27 -11.83 8.52
CA SER A 72 -6.14 -13.29 8.42
C SER A 72 -5.30 -13.72 7.22
N ALA A 73 -5.39 -13.01 6.09
CA ALA A 73 -4.59 -13.34 4.90
C ALA A 73 -3.12 -12.97 5.14
N PHE A 74 -2.87 -11.82 5.77
CA PHE A 74 -1.51 -11.41 6.14
C PHE A 74 -0.87 -12.33 7.16
N ALA A 75 -1.62 -12.86 8.13
CA ALA A 75 -1.09 -13.80 9.11
C ALA A 75 -0.52 -15.08 8.48
N GLN A 76 -0.96 -15.44 7.27
CA GLN A 76 -0.59 -16.68 6.58
C GLN A 76 0.66 -16.57 5.70
N ILE A 77 1.22 -15.38 5.53
CA ILE A 77 2.45 -15.18 4.74
C ILE A 77 3.69 -15.06 5.64
N PRO A 78 4.86 -15.54 5.19
CA PRO A 78 6.09 -15.47 5.99
C PRO A 78 6.68 -14.06 6.06
N HIS A 79 6.21 -13.13 5.23
CA HIS A 79 6.71 -11.77 5.12
C HIS A 79 6.22 -10.91 6.28
N LYS A 80 7.00 -9.88 6.62
CA LYS A 80 6.55 -8.83 7.54
C LYS A 80 5.61 -7.88 6.80
N VAL A 81 4.53 -7.47 7.44
CA VAL A 81 3.56 -6.55 6.85
C VAL A 81 3.54 -5.26 7.66
N VAL A 82 3.87 -4.17 6.99
CA VAL A 82 3.70 -2.81 7.52
C VAL A 82 2.37 -2.28 6.97
N CYS A 83 1.39 -2.17 7.85
CA CYS A 83 0.03 -1.78 7.48
C CYS A 83 -0.31 -0.42 8.06
N ARG A 84 -0.63 0.56 7.22
CA ARG A 84 -1.24 1.79 7.70
C ARG A 84 -2.72 1.56 7.94
N PHE A 85 -3.15 1.72 9.18
CA PHE A 85 -4.52 1.46 9.59
C PHE A 85 -4.87 2.31 10.81
N ASP A 86 -5.94 3.10 10.68
CA ASP A 86 -6.46 3.96 11.73
C ASP A 86 -7.89 3.51 12.09
N GLY A 87 -7.97 2.39 12.82
CA GLY A 87 -9.22 1.75 13.22
C GLY A 87 -9.02 0.77 14.37
N LYS A 88 -10.09 0.07 14.77
CA LYS A 88 -10.01 -0.95 15.82
C LYS A 88 -9.11 -2.10 15.35
N LYS A 89 -8.11 -2.46 16.15
CA LYS A 89 -7.21 -3.58 15.90
C LYS A 89 -8.02 -4.85 15.56
N PRO A 90 -7.75 -5.51 14.41
CA PRO A 90 -8.39 -6.78 14.05
C PRO A 90 -8.05 -7.89 15.05
N ASP A 91 -9.01 -8.75 15.34
CA ASP A 91 -8.83 -9.87 16.28
C ASP A 91 -7.93 -10.96 15.67
N THR A 92 -7.90 -11.06 14.33
CA THR A 92 -7.10 -12.03 13.56
C THR A 92 -5.73 -11.50 13.15
N LEU A 93 -5.22 -10.45 13.82
CA LEU A 93 -3.92 -9.86 13.49
C LEU A 93 -2.76 -10.80 13.84
N GLY A 94 -2.06 -11.28 12.82
CA GLY A 94 -0.86 -12.11 12.98
C GLY A 94 0.36 -11.35 13.53
N PRO A 95 1.32 -12.05 14.18
CA PRO A 95 2.53 -11.44 14.75
C PRO A 95 3.51 -10.89 13.70
N ASN A 96 3.31 -11.25 12.43
CA ASN A 96 4.07 -10.73 11.29
C ASN A 96 3.54 -9.40 10.77
N THR A 97 2.43 -8.87 11.32
CA THR A 97 1.82 -7.62 10.86
C THR A 97 1.87 -6.55 11.96
N ARG A 98 2.33 -5.35 11.62
CA ARG A 98 2.31 -4.18 12.51
C ARG A 98 1.41 -3.10 11.93
N LEU A 99 0.56 -2.55 12.78
CA LEU A 99 -0.39 -1.49 12.43
C LEU A 99 0.18 -0.14 12.85
N TYR A 100 0.10 0.82 11.95
CA TYR A 100 0.55 2.20 12.18
C TYR A 100 -0.53 3.17 11.74
N LYS A 101 -0.80 4.21 12.53
CA LYS A 101 -1.74 5.27 12.11
C LYS A 101 -1.18 6.09 10.93
N TRP A 102 0.14 6.22 10.89
CA TRP A 102 0.86 6.92 9.83
C TRP A 102 2.23 6.31 9.58
N ILE A 103 2.68 6.34 8.32
CA ILE A 103 3.98 5.84 7.89
C ILE A 103 4.57 6.74 6.79
N ARG A 104 5.90 6.78 6.71
CA ARG A 104 6.62 7.35 5.55
C ARG A 104 6.61 6.34 4.40
N GLN A 105 5.51 6.36 3.63
CA GLN A 105 5.26 5.42 2.53
C GLN A 105 6.40 5.39 1.51
N ASN A 106 6.83 6.55 1.02
CA ASN A 106 7.86 6.64 -0.02
C ASN A 106 9.21 6.04 0.45
N ASP A 107 9.60 6.28 1.70
CA ASP A 107 10.83 5.72 2.29
C ASP A 107 10.75 4.18 2.36
N LEU A 108 9.58 3.63 2.70
CA LEU A 108 9.36 2.19 2.74
C LEU A 108 9.37 1.58 1.34
N LEU A 109 8.71 2.22 0.37
CA LEU A 109 8.73 1.76 -1.02
C LEU A 109 10.15 1.74 -1.61
N GLY A 110 10.98 2.72 -1.26
CA GLY A 110 12.39 2.77 -1.66
C GLY A 110 13.32 1.81 -0.90
N HIS A 111 12.82 1.10 0.11
CA HIS A 111 13.63 0.16 0.88
C HIS A 111 13.93 -1.10 0.04
N PRO A 112 15.17 -1.60 -0.02
CA PRO A 112 15.56 -2.74 -0.89
C PRO A 112 14.87 -4.07 -0.55
N LYS A 113 14.22 -4.15 0.62
CA LYS A 113 13.47 -5.33 1.09
C LYS A 113 11.97 -5.25 0.80
N SER A 114 11.49 -4.18 0.17
CA SER A 114 10.10 -4.06 -0.27
C SER A 114 9.84 -5.03 -1.41
N LYS A 115 8.76 -5.83 -1.28
CA LYS A 115 8.41 -6.86 -2.26
C LYS A 115 7.11 -6.61 -2.99
N ALA A 116 6.12 -6.04 -2.33
CA ALA A 116 4.89 -5.65 -2.98
C ALA A 116 4.22 -4.49 -2.25
N PHE A 117 3.41 -3.76 -2.99
CA PHE A 117 2.59 -2.68 -2.47
C PHE A 117 1.10 -2.97 -2.68
N ILE A 118 0.33 -2.91 -1.60
CA ILE A 118 -1.11 -3.11 -1.63
C ILE A 118 -1.77 -1.74 -1.46
N THR A 119 -2.63 -1.37 -2.42
CA THR A 119 -3.22 -0.03 -2.50
C THR A 119 -4.67 -0.07 -2.94
N HIS A 120 -5.43 0.96 -2.55
CA HIS A 120 -6.76 1.22 -3.07
C HIS A 120 -6.77 1.93 -4.44
N GLY A 121 -5.59 2.27 -4.99
CA GLY A 121 -5.47 2.86 -6.32
C GLY A 121 -5.47 4.39 -6.35
N GLY A 122 -5.13 5.05 -5.23
CA GLY A 122 -4.85 6.49 -5.23
C GLY A 122 -3.66 6.83 -6.14
N ALA A 123 -3.79 7.90 -6.93
CA ALA A 123 -2.81 8.27 -7.97
C ALA A 123 -1.37 8.41 -7.41
N ASN A 124 -1.20 9.07 -6.27
CA ASN A 124 0.12 9.27 -5.66
C ASN A 124 0.83 7.96 -5.34
N GLY A 125 0.12 7.00 -4.73
CA GLY A 125 0.70 5.70 -4.40
C GLY A 125 1.08 4.91 -5.65
N ILE A 126 0.30 5.02 -6.73
CA ILE A 126 0.65 4.38 -8.00
C ILE A 126 1.97 4.95 -8.55
N TYR A 127 2.14 6.28 -8.58
CA TYR A 127 3.36 6.92 -9.08
C TYR A 127 4.61 6.52 -8.27
N GLU A 128 4.53 6.55 -6.94
CA GLU A 128 5.66 6.17 -6.08
C GLU A 128 6.10 4.72 -6.33
N VAL A 129 5.14 3.81 -6.51
CA VAL A 129 5.42 2.38 -6.71
C VAL A 129 6.05 2.10 -8.06
N ILE A 130 5.62 2.83 -9.10
CA ILE A 130 6.26 2.78 -10.42
C ILE A 130 7.69 3.30 -10.34
N TYR A 131 7.90 4.41 -9.62
CA TYR A 131 9.23 5.00 -9.43
C TYR A 131 10.19 4.00 -8.76
N HIS A 132 9.73 3.33 -7.70
CA HIS A 132 10.52 2.32 -6.97
C HIS A 132 10.51 0.93 -7.60
N ARG A 133 9.81 0.73 -8.73
CA ARG A 133 9.71 -0.55 -9.44
C ARG A 133 9.24 -1.70 -8.55
N ILE A 134 8.25 -1.43 -7.69
CA ILE A 134 7.65 -2.43 -6.81
C ILE A 134 6.37 -2.95 -7.48
N PRO A 135 6.10 -4.26 -7.52
CA PRO A 135 4.84 -4.78 -8.05
C PRO A 135 3.67 -4.39 -7.14
N MET A 136 2.51 -4.10 -7.74
CA MET A 136 1.35 -3.57 -7.02
C MET A 136 0.15 -4.51 -7.03
N MET A 137 -0.61 -4.49 -5.93
CA MET A 137 -1.93 -5.12 -5.81
C MET A 137 -2.99 -4.06 -5.51
N GLY A 138 -4.06 -4.06 -6.31
CA GLY A 138 -5.19 -3.16 -6.13
C GLY A 138 -6.34 -3.80 -5.36
N ILE A 139 -6.73 -3.22 -4.23
CA ILE A 139 -7.97 -3.55 -3.50
C ILE A 139 -8.93 -2.37 -3.64
N TYR A 140 -9.91 -2.49 -4.51
CA TYR A 140 -10.79 -1.37 -4.84
C TYR A 140 -11.90 -1.18 -3.82
N LEU A 141 -12.10 0.07 -3.41
CA LEU A 141 -13.09 0.45 -2.40
C LEU A 141 -14.31 1.19 -3.00
N PHE A 142 -14.15 1.83 -4.16
CA PHE A 142 -15.20 2.63 -4.81
C PHE A 142 -15.28 2.41 -6.32
N VAL A 143 -16.48 2.63 -6.87
CA VAL A 143 -16.86 2.39 -8.28
C VAL A 143 -16.10 3.25 -9.29
N HIS A 144 -15.50 4.39 -8.89
CA HIS A 144 -14.77 5.32 -9.77
C HIS A 144 -13.23 5.12 -9.83
N GLN A 145 -12.68 4.25 -8.99
CA GLN A 145 -11.25 3.89 -9.05
C GLN A 145 -10.83 2.87 -10.15
N PRO A 146 -11.72 2.10 -10.84
CA PRO A 146 -11.33 1.04 -11.78
C PRO A 146 -10.27 1.43 -12.81
N ASP A 147 -10.32 2.63 -13.38
CA ASP A 147 -9.59 2.95 -14.61
C ASP A 147 -8.06 2.95 -14.43
N ASN A 148 -7.57 3.40 -13.26
CA ASN A 148 -6.13 3.54 -13.01
C ASN A 148 -5.40 2.18 -12.89
N ILE A 149 -5.99 1.19 -12.22
CA ILE A 149 -5.41 -0.18 -12.18
C ILE A 149 -5.97 -1.10 -13.24
N ALA A 150 -7.12 -0.80 -13.89
CA ALA A 150 -7.49 -1.47 -15.14
C ALA A 150 -6.41 -1.25 -16.22
N HIS A 151 -5.91 -0.01 -16.35
CA HIS A 151 -4.78 0.31 -17.24
C HIS A 151 -3.46 -0.37 -16.83
N ARG A 152 -3.29 -0.74 -15.56
CA ARG A 152 -2.11 -1.48 -15.09
C ARG A 152 -2.28 -2.99 -15.24
N LYS A 153 -3.51 -3.49 -15.08
CA LYS A 153 -3.89 -4.88 -15.34
C LYS A 153 -3.68 -5.23 -16.81
N THR A 154 -4.05 -4.35 -17.74
CA THR A 154 -3.77 -4.54 -19.18
C THR A 154 -2.28 -4.57 -19.49
N LYS A 155 -1.44 -3.99 -18.64
CA LYS A 155 0.03 -4.03 -18.72
C LYS A 155 0.67 -5.14 -17.88
N GLY A 156 -0.11 -6.05 -17.29
CA GLY A 156 0.38 -7.15 -16.45
C GLY A 156 0.91 -6.73 -15.07
N ALA A 157 0.88 -5.44 -14.72
CA ALA A 157 1.54 -4.89 -13.54
C ALA A 157 0.66 -4.84 -12.27
N ALA A 158 -0.60 -5.30 -12.34
CA ALA A 158 -1.52 -5.26 -11.19
C ALA A 158 -2.57 -6.39 -11.21
N VAL A 159 -2.93 -6.89 -10.03
CA VAL A 159 -4.10 -7.76 -9.82
C VAL A 159 -5.20 -6.99 -9.09
N ARG A 160 -6.45 -7.22 -9.49
CA ARG A 160 -7.65 -6.57 -8.97
C ARG A 160 -8.38 -7.50 -8.00
N LEU A 161 -8.62 -7.02 -6.78
CA LEU A 161 -9.56 -7.61 -5.83
C LEU A 161 -10.66 -6.59 -5.49
N ASP A 162 -11.88 -7.09 -5.36
CA ASP A 162 -13.03 -6.31 -4.93
C ASP A 162 -13.18 -6.43 -3.41
N PHE A 163 -13.11 -5.31 -2.72
CA PHE A 163 -13.14 -5.27 -1.26
C PHE A 163 -14.42 -5.89 -0.66
N ASN A 164 -15.56 -5.76 -1.35
CA ASN A 164 -16.86 -6.20 -0.86
C ASN A 164 -17.12 -7.69 -1.08
N THR A 165 -16.33 -8.36 -1.91
CA THR A 165 -16.56 -9.77 -2.24
C THR A 165 -15.35 -10.65 -1.97
N MET A 166 -14.15 -10.09 -1.88
CA MET A 166 -12.92 -10.87 -1.67
C MET A 166 -12.95 -11.66 -0.36
N SER A 167 -12.53 -12.91 -0.44
CA SER A 167 -12.23 -13.76 0.72
C SER A 167 -10.77 -13.61 1.16
N SER A 168 -10.45 -14.15 2.33
CA SER A 168 -9.05 -14.19 2.82
C SER A 168 -8.16 -15.02 1.89
N THR A 169 -8.72 -16.08 1.31
CA THR A 169 -8.06 -16.98 0.36
C THR A 169 -7.74 -16.28 -0.95
N ASP A 170 -8.67 -15.46 -1.48
CA ASP A 170 -8.44 -14.70 -2.72
C ASP A 170 -7.28 -13.72 -2.54
N LEU A 171 -7.27 -13.02 -1.41
CA LEU A 171 -6.19 -12.10 -1.05
C LEU A 171 -4.86 -12.84 -0.88
N LEU A 172 -4.84 -13.96 -0.17
CA LEU A 172 -3.64 -14.77 0.03
C LEU A 172 -3.05 -15.29 -1.28
N ASN A 173 -3.89 -15.84 -2.15
CA ASN A 173 -3.46 -16.36 -3.45
C ASN A 173 -2.89 -15.24 -4.29
N THR A 174 -3.59 -14.10 -4.35
CA THR A 174 -3.12 -12.92 -5.08
C THR A 174 -1.79 -12.40 -4.52
N LEU A 175 -1.60 -12.41 -3.20
CA LEU A 175 -0.34 -12.00 -2.56
C LEU A 175 0.80 -12.91 -2.99
N LYS A 176 0.59 -14.23 -2.93
CA LYS A 176 1.58 -15.21 -3.39
C LYS A 176 1.95 -14.98 -4.85
N THR A 177 0.98 -14.68 -5.71
CA THR A 177 1.27 -14.41 -7.12
C THR A 177 2.06 -13.12 -7.31
N VAL A 178 1.65 -12.01 -6.67
CA VAL A 178 2.33 -10.70 -6.82
C VAL A 178 3.76 -10.72 -6.25
N ILE A 179 3.99 -11.45 -5.16
CA ILE A 179 5.30 -11.54 -4.51
C ILE A 179 6.28 -12.41 -5.31
N ASN A 180 5.79 -13.49 -5.93
CA ASN A 180 6.63 -14.50 -6.58
C ASN A 180 6.76 -14.33 -8.10
N ASP A 181 6.01 -13.43 -8.72
CA ASP A 181 6.04 -13.20 -10.17
C ASP A 181 6.92 -11.97 -10.52
N PRO A 182 8.19 -12.16 -10.95
CA PRO A 182 9.10 -11.09 -11.27
C PRO A 182 8.75 -10.34 -12.57
N SER A 183 7.78 -10.84 -13.37
CA SER A 183 7.40 -10.23 -14.65
C SER A 183 6.45 -9.03 -14.53
N ARG A 184 6.02 -8.68 -13.32
CA ARG A 184 4.97 -7.68 -13.05
C ARG A 184 5.46 -6.26 -12.76
N ILE A 185 6.65 -5.90 -13.25
CA ILE A 185 7.30 -4.60 -13.06
C ILE A 185 7.49 -3.90 -14.41
#